data_AF-A0A7V9L524-F1
#
_entry.id   AF-A0A7V9L524-F1
#
_cell.length_a   1.000
_cell.length_b   1.000
_cell.length_c   1.000
_cell.angle_alpha   90.00
_cell.angle_beta   90.00
_cell.angle_gamma   90.00
#
_symmetry.space_group_name_H-M   'P 1'
#
loop_
_entity.id
_entity.type
_entity.pdbx_description
1 polymer ?
#
loop_
_entity_poly.entity_id
_entity_poly.type
_entity_poly.pdbx_seq_one_letter_code
_entity_poly.pdbx_strand_id
1 'polypeptide(L)'
;MPRRSYEIETTPKDSVLLLHGMMLMSDFKDDEMSPVFDAYVATIPELRQANILELKEKVAELRLMRPSKEDWVKALSEISSDIVKQKTLVLALDIAMASGGLVDPDEDELLDQVREALGIDLATAEKIVDVLGVKYAS
;
A
#
# COMPACT_ATOMS: atom_id res chain seq x y z
N MET A 1 -19.71 -15.34 18.83
CA MET A 1 -18.86 -14.19 19.21
C MET A 1 -19.32 -12.99 18.40
N PRO A 2 -19.66 -11.84 19.01
CA PRO A 2 -19.95 -10.64 18.25
C PRO A 2 -18.66 -10.20 17.55
N ARG A 3 -18.69 -10.04 16.22
CA ARG A 3 -17.59 -9.40 15.49
C ARG A 3 -17.46 -7.99 16.04
N ARG A 4 -16.34 -7.68 16.68
CA ARG A 4 -15.99 -6.31 17.05
C ARG A 4 -15.92 -5.55 15.72
N SER A 5 -16.90 -4.72 15.44
CA SER A 5 -16.82 -3.76 14.33
C SER A 5 -15.74 -2.78 14.72
N TYR A 6 -14.52 -3.02 14.23
CA TYR A 6 -13.50 -2.00 14.20
C TYR A 6 -14.00 -0.96 13.19
N GLU A 7 -14.72 0.05 13.67
CA GLU A 7 -14.91 1.27 12.89
C GLU A 7 -13.52 1.89 12.76
N ILE A 8 -12.92 1.70 11.59
CA ILE A 8 -11.64 2.31 11.29
C ILE A 8 -11.96 3.76 10.97
N GLU A 9 -11.52 4.69 11.83
CA GLU A 9 -11.55 6.12 11.51
C GLU A 9 -10.56 6.37 10.37
N THR A 10 -11.05 6.30 9.13
CA THR A 10 -10.28 6.60 7.92
C THR A 10 -10.80 7.87 7.29
N THR A 11 -9.91 8.81 7.02
CA THR A 11 -10.27 10.01 6.26
C THR A 11 -10.33 9.69 4.76
N PRO A 12 -11.08 10.47 3.95
CA PRO A 12 -11.03 10.34 2.50
C PRO A 12 -9.60 10.49 1.94
N LYS A 13 -8.76 11.30 2.59
CA LYS A 13 -7.34 11.46 2.24
C LYS A 13 -6.57 10.16 2.48
N ASP A 14 -6.82 9.48 3.59
CA ASP A 14 -6.18 8.20 3.92
C ASP A 14 -6.55 7.13 2.88
N SER A 15 -7.79 7.09 2.39
CA SER A 15 -8.18 6.16 1.30
C SER A 15 -7.42 6.45 -0.01
N VAL A 16 -7.20 7.72 -0.36
CA VAL A 16 -6.40 8.10 -1.54
C VAL A 16 -4.94 7.67 -1.36
N LEU A 17 -4.36 7.94 -0.19
CA LEU A 17 -2.96 7.60 0.10
C LEU A 17 -2.73 6.09 0.24
N LEU A 18 -3.71 5.35 0.76
CA LEU A 18 -3.71 3.89 0.78
C LEU A 18 -3.66 3.32 -0.64
N LEU A 19 -4.56 3.80 -1.52
CA LEU A 19 -4.56 3.38 -2.92
C LEU A 19 -3.26 3.76 -3.63
N HIS A 20 -2.75 4.96 -3.38
CA HIS A 20 -1.46 5.41 -3.91
C HIS A 20 -0.30 4.50 -3.50
N GLY A 21 -0.24 4.07 -2.23
CA GLY A 21 0.76 3.12 -1.74
C GLY A 21 0.65 1.74 -2.40
N MET A 22 -0.59 1.25 -2.62
CA MET A 22 -0.81 0.02 -3.38
C MET A 22 -0.34 0.13 -4.83
N MET A 23 -0.62 1.26 -5.49
CA MET A 23 -0.20 1.51 -6.87
C MET A 23 1.31 1.70 -7.00
N LEU A 24 1.96 2.36 -6.03
CA LEU A 24 3.41 2.57 -6.04
C LEU A 24 4.20 1.26 -6.20
N MET A 25 3.75 0.19 -5.55
CA MET A 25 4.38 -1.12 -5.67
C MET A 25 3.93 -1.89 -6.91
N SER A 26 2.68 -1.72 -7.35
CA SER A 26 2.19 -2.38 -8.56
C SER A 26 2.85 -1.82 -9.82
N ASP A 27 3.00 -0.49 -9.92
CA ASP A 27 3.57 0.19 -11.10
C ASP A 27 5.06 -0.08 -11.29
N PHE A 28 5.73 -0.69 -10.31
CA PHE A 28 7.16 -0.97 -10.37
C PHE A 28 7.49 -2.24 -11.19
N LYS A 29 6.53 -3.16 -11.38
CA LYS A 29 6.79 -4.50 -11.92
C LYS A 29 6.45 -4.66 -13.41
N ASP A 30 5.38 -4.05 -13.89
CA ASP A 30 4.97 -4.01 -15.29
C ASP A 30 3.73 -3.11 -15.36
N ASP A 31 3.47 -2.42 -16.47
CA ASP A 31 2.29 -1.54 -16.65
C ASP A 31 0.92 -2.28 -16.49
N GLU A 32 0.91 -3.58 -16.17
CA GLU A 32 -0.26 -4.36 -15.79
C GLU A 32 -0.43 -4.46 -14.27
N MET A 33 -1.58 -4.01 -13.76
CA MET A 33 -1.90 -4.14 -12.34
C MET A 33 -2.02 -5.61 -11.92
N SER A 34 -1.35 -5.96 -10.83
CA SER A 34 -1.37 -7.30 -10.26
C SER A 34 -2.81 -7.76 -9.97
N PRO A 35 -3.22 -9.02 -10.28
CA PRO A 35 -4.53 -9.54 -9.90
C PRO A 35 -4.83 -9.43 -8.39
N VAL A 36 -3.78 -9.40 -7.56
CA VAL A 36 -3.87 -9.19 -6.11
C VAL A 36 -4.31 -7.76 -5.79
N PHE A 37 -3.88 -6.76 -6.57
CA PHE A 37 -4.34 -5.37 -6.43
C PHE A 37 -5.86 -5.27 -6.62
N ASP A 38 -6.39 -5.82 -7.72
CA ASP A 38 -7.83 -5.78 -8.02
C ASP A 38 -8.66 -6.49 -6.94
N ALA A 39 -8.15 -7.62 -6.43
CA ALA A 39 -8.77 -8.33 -5.33
C ALA A 39 -8.86 -7.47 -4.05
N TYR A 40 -7.81 -6.69 -3.72
CA TYR A 40 -7.85 -5.80 -2.57
C TYR A 40 -8.79 -4.63 -2.74
N VAL A 41 -8.78 -3.99 -3.90
CA VAL A 41 -9.70 -2.90 -4.24
C VAL A 41 -11.16 -3.29 -4.00
N ALA A 42 -11.52 -4.54 -4.33
CA ALA A 42 -12.88 -5.05 -4.14
C ALA A 42 -13.23 -5.43 -2.68
N THR A 43 -12.23 -5.66 -1.82
CA THR A 43 -12.44 -6.34 -0.54
C THR A 43 -12.10 -5.51 0.70
N ILE A 44 -11.17 -4.57 0.61
CA ILE A 44 -10.72 -3.82 1.80
C ILE A 44 -11.75 -2.75 2.21
N PRO A 45 -12.07 -2.62 3.50
CA PRO A 45 -13.10 -1.71 3.99
C PRO A 45 -12.92 -0.26 3.52
N GLU A 46 -11.68 0.22 3.48
CA GLU A 46 -11.31 1.60 3.12
C GLU A 46 -11.62 1.97 1.67
N LEU A 47 -11.75 0.97 0.79
CA LEU A 47 -12.00 1.15 -0.64
C LEU A 47 -13.38 0.61 -1.08
N ARG A 48 -13.98 -0.30 -0.29
CA ARG A 48 -15.19 -1.05 -0.66
C ARG A 48 -16.40 -0.19 -1.03
N GLN A 49 -16.54 0.98 -0.42
CA GLN A 49 -17.65 1.91 -0.70
C GLN A 49 -17.22 3.11 -1.54
N ALA A 50 -15.94 3.21 -1.89
CA ALA A 50 -15.43 4.32 -2.66
C ALA A 50 -15.62 4.08 -4.16
N ASN A 51 -15.83 5.17 -4.91
CA ASN A 51 -15.71 5.12 -6.35
C ASN A 51 -14.21 5.00 -6.71
N ILE A 52 -13.80 3.81 -7.11
CA ILE A 52 -12.39 3.51 -7.41
C ILE A 52 -11.86 4.36 -8.57
N LEU A 53 -12.71 4.70 -9.55
CA LEU A 53 -12.29 5.57 -10.66
C LEU A 53 -11.95 6.96 -10.14
N GLU A 54 -12.81 7.55 -9.30
CA GLU A 54 -12.54 8.86 -8.66
C GLU A 54 -11.31 8.82 -7.75
N LEU A 55 -11.07 7.70 -7.04
CA LEU A 55 -9.87 7.56 -6.23
C LEU A 55 -8.61 7.49 -7.09
N LYS A 56 -8.64 6.76 -8.22
CA LYS A 56 -7.52 6.71 -9.18
C LYS A 56 -7.24 8.09 -9.78
N GLU A 57 -8.27 8.86 -10.11
CA GLU A 57 -8.14 10.25 -10.56
C GLU A 57 -7.45 11.12 -9.50
N LYS A 58 -7.86 11.02 -8.23
CA LYS A 58 -7.22 11.74 -7.12
C LYS A 58 -5.76 11.33 -6.90
N VAL A 59 -5.43 10.04 -7.08
CA VAL A 59 -4.04 9.56 -7.06
C VAL A 59 -3.25 10.18 -8.22
N ALA A 60 -3.82 10.23 -9.42
CA ALA A 60 -3.17 10.87 -10.57
C ALA A 60 -2.94 12.36 -10.34
N GLU A 61 -3.91 13.10 -9.80
CA GLU A 61 -3.75 14.50 -9.40
C GLU A 61 -2.65 14.68 -8.35
N LEU A 62 -2.62 13.82 -7.32
CA LEU A 62 -1.57 13.81 -6.30
C LEU A 62 -0.17 13.63 -6.92
N ARG A 63 -0.03 12.69 -7.87
CA ARG A 63 1.23 12.42 -8.55
C ARG A 63 1.62 13.54 -9.51
N LEU A 64 0.66 14.20 -10.18
CA LEU A 64 0.94 15.37 -11.02
C LEU A 64 1.52 16.55 -10.21
N MET A 65 1.07 16.72 -8.96
CA MET A 65 1.59 17.75 -8.04
C MET A 65 2.96 17.39 -7.43
N ARG A 66 3.45 16.15 -7.65
CA ARG A 66 4.64 15.58 -7.03
C ARG A 66 5.54 15.01 -8.11
N PRO A 67 6.52 15.76 -8.64
CA PRO A 67 7.18 15.41 -9.89
C PRO A 67 8.15 14.22 -9.80
N SER A 68 8.38 13.66 -8.61
CA SER A 68 9.37 12.59 -8.38
C SER A 68 8.80 11.40 -7.62
N LYS A 69 9.42 10.23 -7.79
CA LYS A 69 9.12 9.02 -7.00
C LYS A 69 9.35 9.26 -5.51
N GLU A 70 10.39 10.03 -5.15
CA GLU A 70 10.67 10.41 -3.76
C GLU A 70 9.51 11.20 -3.14
N ASP A 71 8.93 12.15 -3.87
CA ASP A 71 7.76 12.91 -3.41
C ASP A 71 6.51 12.01 -3.27
N TRP A 72 6.36 11.03 -4.16
CA TRP A 72 5.30 10.03 -4.09
C TRP A 72 5.41 9.17 -2.84
N VAL A 73 6.60 8.70 -2.51
CA VAL A 73 6.85 7.94 -1.28
C VAL A 73 6.60 8.82 -0.06
N LYS A 74 7.12 10.04 -0.04
CA LYS A 74 6.92 11.01 1.04
C LYS A 74 5.44 11.31 1.29
N ALA A 75 4.58 11.22 0.28
CA ALA A 75 3.12 11.36 0.44
C ALA A 75 2.51 10.41 1.47
N LEU A 76 3.08 9.21 1.59
CA LEU A 76 2.57 8.19 2.51
C LEU A 76 2.69 8.62 3.98
N SER A 77 3.61 9.53 4.29
CA SER A 77 3.74 10.11 5.65
C SER A 77 2.53 10.95 6.08
N GLU A 78 1.70 11.35 5.12
CA GLU A 78 0.50 12.16 5.36
C GLU A 78 -0.74 11.31 5.70
N ILE A 79 -0.62 9.98 5.70
CA ILE A 79 -1.67 9.10 6.22
C ILE A 79 -1.84 9.39 7.71
N SER A 80 -3.06 9.71 8.12
CA SER A 80 -3.33 10.11 9.50
C SER A 80 -3.52 8.93 10.45
N SER A 81 -4.03 7.81 9.95
CA SER A 81 -4.31 6.61 10.74
C SER A 81 -3.14 5.63 10.77
N ASP A 82 -2.65 5.29 11.97
CA ASP A 82 -1.59 4.29 12.17
C ASP A 82 -2.00 2.90 11.66
N ILE A 83 -3.28 2.55 11.77
CA ILE A 83 -3.81 1.30 11.22
C ILE A 83 -3.76 1.32 9.69
N VAL A 84 -4.10 2.45 9.06
CA VAL A 84 -4.01 2.59 7.61
C VAL A 84 -2.55 2.55 7.16
N LYS A 85 -1.61 3.15 7.89
CA LYS A 85 -0.18 3.05 7.58
C LYS A 85 0.30 1.60 7.55
N GLN A 86 0.03 0.85 8.61
CA GLN A 86 0.40 -0.58 8.68
C GLN A 86 -0.25 -1.37 7.55
N LYS A 87 -1.54 -1.10 7.27
CA LYS A 87 -2.26 -1.74 6.17
C LYS A 87 -1.65 -1.42 4.82
N THR A 88 -1.28 -0.16 4.57
CA THR A 88 -0.60 0.25 3.33
C THR A 88 0.66 -0.58 3.12
N LEU A 89 1.50 -0.74 4.13
CA LEU A 89 2.72 -1.55 4.02
C LEU A 89 2.41 -3.03 3.73
N VAL A 90 1.45 -3.62 4.46
CA VAL A 90 1.04 -5.03 4.23
C VAL A 90 0.58 -5.24 2.79
N LEU A 91 -0.30 -4.38 2.29
CA LEU A 91 -0.86 -4.53 0.94
C LEU A 91 0.20 -4.27 -0.14
N ALA A 92 1.05 -3.26 0.06
CA ALA A 92 2.16 -2.93 -0.82
C ALA A 92 3.14 -4.11 -0.96
N LEU A 93 3.56 -4.72 0.16
CA LEU A 93 4.42 -5.90 0.18
C LEU A 93 3.74 -7.12 -0.46
N ASP A 94 2.47 -7.36 -0.15
CA ASP A 94 1.75 -8.51 -0.69
C ASP A 94 1.63 -8.42 -2.23
N ILE A 95 1.33 -7.23 -2.75
CA ILE A 95 1.31 -6.94 -4.20
C ILE A 95 2.69 -7.17 -4.82
N ALA A 96 3.77 -6.68 -4.20
CA ALA A 96 5.13 -6.86 -4.72
C ALA A 96 5.53 -8.34 -4.79
N MET A 97 5.28 -9.09 -3.71
CA MET A 97 5.59 -10.51 -3.63
C MET A 97 4.73 -11.35 -4.60
N ALA A 98 3.46 -10.99 -4.78
CA ALA A 98 2.56 -11.65 -5.74
C ALA A 98 3.07 -11.56 -7.19
N SER A 99 3.70 -10.43 -7.53
CA SER A 99 4.28 -10.18 -8.84
C SER A 99 5.68 -10.80 -9.01
N GLY A 100 6.11 -11.67 -8.10
CA GLY A 100 7.36 -12.41 -8.19
C GLY A 100 8.60 -11.67 -7.67
N GLY A 101 8.43 -10.63 -6.82
CA GLY A 101 9.54 -9.79 -6.36
C GLY A 101 9.62 -9.50 -4.86
N LEU A 102 10.77 -9.88 -4.28
CA LEU A 102 11.61 -9.16 -3.30
C LEU A 102 13.08 -9.48 -3.64
N VAL A 103 13.42 -9.51 -4.94
CA VAL A 103 14.67 -10.11 -5.44
C VAL A 103 15.60 -9.08 -6.10
N ASP A 104 15.11 -7.86 -6.32
CA ASP A 104 15.87 -6.75 -6.88
C ASP A 104 16.25 -5.74 -5.77
N PRO A 105 17.54 -5.35 -5.65
CA PRO A 105 17.98 -4.30 -4.72
C PRO A 105 17.19 -2.99 -4.81
N ASP A 106 16.72 -2.61 -6.00
CA ASP A 106 15.96 -1.37 -6.19
C ASP A 106 14.54 -1.48 -5.56
N GLU A 107 13.97 -2.68 -5.49
CA GLU A 107 12.69 -2.96 -4.83
C GLU A 107 12.83 -2.93 -3.30
N ASP A 108 13.92 -3.48 -2.78
CA ASP A 108 14.24 -3.43 -1.36
C ASP A 108 14.45 -2.00 -0.87
N GLU A 109 15.13 -1.15 -1.65
CA GLU A 109 15.30 0.27 -1.32
C GLU A 109 13.96 1.01 -1.29
N LEU A 110 13.12 0.81 -2.31
CA LEU A 110 11.79 1.44 -2.36
C LEU A 110 10.92 1.01 -1.17
N LEU A 111 10.96 -0.27 -0.79
CA LEU A 111 10.21 -0.78 0.35
C LEU A 111 10.68 -0.19 1.67
N ASP A 112 11.99 -0.01 1.85
CA ASP A 112 12.51 0.65 3.03
C ASP A 112 12.10 2.13 3.08
N GLN A 113 12.16 2.85 1.96
CA GLN A 113 11.66 4.23 1.87
C GLN A 113 10.15 4.32 2.18
N VAL A 114 9.34 3.36 1.70
CA VAL A 114 7.91 3.27 2.01
C VAL A 114 7.69 3.01 3.50
N ARG A 115 8.43 2.06 4.10
CA ARG A 115 8.39 1.78 5.55
C ARG A 115 8.69 3.05 6.35
N GLU A 116 9.74 3.76 5.99
CA GLU A 116 10.16 5.00 6.66
C GLU A 116 9.12 6.11 6.52
N ALA A 117 8.58 6.32 5.32
CA ALA A 117 7.53 7.30 5.08
C ALA A 117 6.28 7.00 5.92
N LEU A 118 5.94 5.71 6.06
CA LEU A 118 4.82 5.27 6.91
C LEU A 118 5.15 5.35 8.41
N GLY A 119 6.40 5.58 8.81
CA GLY A 119 6.82 5.63 10.21
C GLY A 119 6.70 4.27 10.90
N ILE A 120 6.87 3.18 10.15
CA ILE A 120 6.77 1.81 10.67
C ILE A 120 8.16 1.36 11.13
N ASP A 121 8.25 0.84 12.34
CA ASP A 121 9.49 0.31 12.88
C ASP A 121 9.90 -0.99 12.15
N LEU A 122 11.21 -1.22 12.07
CA LEU A 122 11.77 -2.37 11.35
C LEU A 122 11.21 -3.70 11.88
N ALA A 123 11.04 -3.86 13.19
CA ALA A 123 10.56 -5.13 13.76
C ALA A 123 9.09 -5.43 13.38
N THR A 124 8.26 -4.39 13.18
CA THR A 124 6.91 -4.56 12.63
C THR A 124 6.96 -4.91 11.14
N ALA A 125 7.82 -4.26 10.36
CA ALA A 125 7.99 -4.55 8.94
C ALA A 125 8.49 -5.98 8.71
N GLU A 126 9.51 -6.42 9.45
CA GLU A 126 10.05 -7.79 9.40
C GLU A 126 8.96 -8.83 9.69
N LYS A 127 8.11 -8.62 10.69
CA LYS A 127 6.99 -9.52 10.97
C LYS A 127 5.99 -9.62 9.81
N ILE A 128 5.74 -8.51 9.12
CA ILE A 128 4.86 -8.50 7.94
C ILE A 128 5.50 -9.34 6.83
N VAL A 129 6.79 -9.12 6.57
CA VAL A 129 7.56 -9.90 5.60
C VAL A 129 7.58 -11.38 5.96
N ASP A 130 7.80 -11.75 7.21
CA ASP A 130 7.77 -13.15 7.67
C ASP A 130 6.43 -13.82 7.37
N VAL A 131 5.32 -13.14 7.70
CA VAL A 131 3.96 -13.65 7.48
C VAL A 131 3.67 -13.81 5.98
N LEU A 132 4.03 -12.82 5.17
CA LEU A 132 3.86 -12.89 3.71
C LEU A 132 4.82 -13.91 3.07
N GLY A 133 6.01 -14.07 3.63
CA GLY A 133 6.98 -15.09 3.26
C GLY A 133 6.38 -16.48 3.42
N VAL A 134 5.62 -16.75 4.50
CA VAL A 134 4.87 -18.01 4.63
C VAL A 134 3.79 -18.16 3.56
N LYS A 135 3.09 -17.08 3.18
CA LYS A 135 2.06 -17.11 2.13
C LYS A 135 2.63 -17.50 0.77
N TYR A 136 3.82 -17.03 0.45
CA TYR A 136 4.48 -17.24 -0.85
C TYR A 136 5.59 -18.30 -0.84
N ALA A 137 5.89 -18.90 0.33
CA ALA A 137 6.82 -20.00 0.44
C ALA A 137 6.35 -21.18 -0.42
N SER A 138 7.24 -21.65 -1.29
CA SER A 138 7.04 -22.81 -2.18
C SER A 138 7.73 -24.04 -1.61
#